data_AF-A0A9N9UHT5-F1
#
_entry.id   AF-A0A9N9UHT5-F1
#
_cell.length_a   1.000
_cell.length_b   1.000
_cell.length_c   1.000
_cell.angle_alpha   90.00
_cell.angle_beta   90.00
_cell.angle_gamma   90.00
#
_symmetry.space_group_name_H-M   'P 1'
#
loop_
_entity.id
_entity.type
_entity.pdbx_description
1 polymer ?
#
loop_
_entity_poly.entity_id
_entity_poly.type
_entity_poly.pdbx_seq_one_letter_code
_entity_poly.pdbx_strand_id
1 'polypeptide(L)'
;MALLCQHATNLSFNTAPIVFKNDDNNVSALENARLQKKRMEEAAHLQKQQLKDAGAKLQKQAEDTEEVIKERDHLRDESERLAQENAAAKGLLDAMKRQKDEEIAALSSRVEQRAAEITRLNQMIFSSRAPNIARQDNCLPLVYHNATVHIVNAFCPLGLDSGYQNRTRLHCWEYCIGIANQTFKLERVNNDITPEGFWTISRTGDNRKYSYSQKLYFPTNAVGLDVHVGNAVGKQTYWYIGRASNNRVGSWVVSHTDYNRIKSAEWGTHIQMGNGGKENAYENFTAT
;
A
#
# COMPACT_ATOMS: atom_id res chain seq x y z
N MET A 1 27.67 -85.69 -46.76
CA MET A 1 27.37 -85.69 -48.20
C MET A 1 28.66 -85.40 -48.95
N ALA A 2 29.10 -86.40 -49.73
CA ALA A 2 30.29 -86.40 -50.56
C ALA A 2 29.92 -86.11 -52.02
N LEU A 3 30.84 -85.51 -52.78
CA LEU A 3 30.99 -85.49 -54.24
C LEU A 3 32.33 -84.76 -54.47
N LEU A 4 33.49 -85.36 -54.80
CA LEU A 4 33.89 -86.54 -55.59
C LEU A 4 33.52 -86.44 -57.07
N CYS A 5 34.52 -86.04 -57.87
CA CYS A 5 34.83 -86.45 -59.26
C CYS A 5 36.11 -85.67 -59.64
N GLN A 6 37.33 -86.16 -59.41
CA GLN A 6 38.08 -87.14 -60.23
C GLN A 6 37.85 -87.00 -61.74
N HIS A 7 38.86 -86.49 -62.46
CA HIS A 7 39.47 -87.21 -63.59
C HIS A 7 40.94 -86.77 -63.75
N ALA A 8 41.81 -87.76 -63.67
CA ALA A 8 43.23 -87.69 -63.97
C ALA A 8 43.46 -88.21 -65.38
N THR A 9 44.40 -87.62 -66.11
CA THR A 9 45.18 -88.36 -67.11
C THR A 9 46.63 -87.93 -67.01
N ASN A 10 47.45 -88.89 -66.56
CA ASN A 10 48.89 -88.95 -66.76
C ASN A 10 49.22 -88.84 -68.25
N LEU A 11 50.21 -88.01 -68.60
CA LEU A 11 50.99 -88.16 -69.82
C LEU A 11 52.47 -88.02 -69.47
N SER A 12 53.23 -88.96 -70.02
CA SER A 12 54.58 -89.36 -69.68
C SER A 12 55.64 -88.30 -69.93
N PHE A 13 56.71 -88.40 -69.12
CA PHE A 13 58.01 -87.76 -69.34
C PHE A 13 58.50 -87.91 -70.78
N ASN A 14 58.90 -86.78 -71.38
CA ASN A 14 59.92 -86.77 -72.42
C ASN A 14 60.98 -85.75 -72.03
N THR A 15 62.00 -86.23 -71.31
CA THR A 15 63.25 -85.54 -71.03
C THR A 15 64.06 -85.44 -72.31
N ALA A 16 63.82 -84.38 -73.08
CA ALA A 16 64.81 -83.84 -74.01
C ALA A 16 65.50 -82.65 -73.32
N PRO A 17 66.84 -82.54 -73.34
CA PRO A 17 67.51 -81.34 -72.86
C PRO A 17 67.14 -80.21 -73.80
N ILE A 18 66.24 -79.32 -73.35
CA ILE A 18 65.97 -78.06 -74.05
C ILE A 18 67.21 -77.21 -73.85
N VAL A 19 68.09 -77.26 -74.85
CA VAL A 19 69.21 -76.34 -75.03
C VAL A 19 68.61 -74.94 -75.13
N PHE A 20 68.78 -74.14 -74.08
CA PHE A 20 68.41 -72.72 -74.08
C PHE A 20 69.19 -72.02 -75.20
N LYS A 21 68.49 -71.71 -76.29
CA LYS A 21 68.91 -70.62 -77.17
C LYS A 21 68.64 -69.32 -76.42
N ASN A 22 69.68 -68.53 -76.21
CA ASN A 22 69.57 -67.16 -75.71
C ASN A 22 68.80 -66.33 -76.76
N ASP A 23 67.48 -66.31 -76.63
CA ASP A 23 66.60 -65.40 -77.36
C ASP A 23 66.27 -64.22 -76.42
N ASP A 24 66.66 -63.01 -76.82
CA ASP A 24 66.48 -61.76 -76.05
C ASP A 24 65.01 -61.52 -75.60
N ASN A 25 64.03 -62.13 -76.29
CA ASN A 25 62.61 -62.09 -75.95
C ASN A 25 62.27 -62.72 -74.58
N ASN A 26 63.06 -63.69 -74.10
CA ASN A 26 62.76 -64.39 -72.84
C ASN A 26 63.26 -63.60 -71.61
N VAL A 27 64.35 -62.84 -71.76
CA VAL A 27 64.86 -61.91 -70.73
C VAL A 27 63.91 -60.73 -70.56
N SER A 28 63.43 -60.14 -71.67
CA SER A 28 62.45 -59.04 -71.61
C SER A 28 61.10 -59.47 -71.02
N ALA A 29 60.64 -60.70 -71.27
CA ALA A 29 59.43 -61.24 -70.63
C ALA A 29 59.59 -61.41 -69.11
N LEU A 30 60.77 -61.87 -68.66
CA LEU A 30 61.08 -62.04 -67.24
C LEU A 30 61.26 -60.70 -66.51
N GLU A 31 61.86 -59.71 -67.16
CA GLU A 31 61.96 -58.34 -66.65
C GLU A 31 60.60 -57.65 -66.57
N ASN A 32 59.75 -57.81 -67.59
CA ASN A 32 58.38 -57.30 -67.57
C ASN A 32 57.54 -57.96 -66.45
N ALA A 33 57.69 -59.26 -66.23
CA ALA A 33 57.02 -59.96 -65.13
C ALA A 33 57.51 -59.48 -63.75
N ARG A 34 58.82 -59.24 -63.60
CA ARG A 34 59.38 -58.65 -62.36
C ARG A 34 58.90 -57.22 -62.13
N LEU A 35 58.84 -56.41 -63.18
CA LEU A 35 58.34 -55.04 -63.10
C LEU A 35 56.84 -55.01 -62.76
N GLN A 36 56.05 -55.91 -63.35
CA GLN A 36 54.63 -56.05 -63.02
C GLN A 36 54.42 -56.52 -61.58
N LYS A 37 55.23 -57.48 -61.09
CA LYS A 37 55.21 -57.92 -59.70
C LYS A 37 55.54 -56.77 -58.75
N LYS A 38 56.60 -56.00 -59.04
CA LYS A 38 56.99 -54.83 -58.25
C LYS A 38 55.88 -53.77 -58.21
N ARG A 39 55.24 -53.48 -59.35
CA ARG A 39 54.09 -52.56 -59.41
C ARG A 39 52.90 -53.07 -58.60
N MET A 40 52.63 -54.38 -58.61
CA MET A 40 51.58 -54.97 -57.79
C MET A 40 51.91 -54.92 -56.29
N GLU A 41 53.17 -55.14 -55.91
CA GLU A 41 53.64 -55.02 -54.53
C GLU A 41 53.57 -53.56 -54.02
N GLU A 42 53.97 -52.59 -54.84
CA GLU A 42 53.85 -51.16 -54.55
C GLU A 42 52.38 -50.72 -54.43
N ALA A 43 51.51 -51.19 -55.34
CA ALA A 43 50.07 -50.92 -55.28
C ALA A 43 49.42 -51.56 -54.03
N ALA A 44 49.81 -52.79 -53.68
CA ALA A 44 49.33 -53.46 -52.47
C ALA A 44 49.83 -52.76 -51.19
N HIS A 45 51.07 -52.24 -51.19
CA HIS A 45 51.59 -51.46 -50.08
C HIS A 45 50.84 -50.13 -49.93
N LEU A 46 50.59 -49.43 -51.03
CA LEU A 46 49.81 -48.19 -51.05
C LEU A 46 48.38 -48.44 -50.53
N GLN A 47 47.72 -49.49 -51.01
CA GLN A 47 46.38 -49.87 -50.55
C GLN A 47 46.37 -50.22 -49.07
N LYS A 48 47.37 -50.97 -48.59
CA LYS A 48 47.51 -51.29 -47.16
C LYS A 48 47.71 -50.04 -46.31
N GLN A 49 48.48 -49.06 -46.79
CA GLN A 49 48.69 -47.80 -46.09
C GLN A 49 47.42 -46.95 -46.07
N GLN A 50 46.69 -46.86 -47.19
CA GLN A 50 45.40 -46.18 -47.25
C GLN A 50 44.35 -46.80 -46.31
N LEU A 51 44.30 -48.13 -46.22
CA LEU A 51 43.41 -48.83 -45.29
C LEU A 51 43.80 -48.56 -43.83
N LYS A 52 45.09 -48.48 -43.53
CA LYS A 52 45.59 -48.14 -42.18
C LYS A 52 45.21 -46.71 -41.79
N ASP A 53 45.40 -45.75 -42.70
CA ASP A 53 45.07 -44.34 -42.47
C ASP A 53 43.55 -44.13 -42.36
N ALA A 54 42.76 -44.85 -43.17
CA ALA A 54 41.30 -44.86 -43.07
C ALA A 54 40.83 -45.46 -41.75
N GLY A 55 41.45 -46.56 -41.30
CA GLY A 55 41.18 -47.17 -40.00
C GLY A 55 41.46 -46.22 -38.82
N ALA A 56 42.59 -45.51 -38.85
CA ALA A 56 42.93 -44.53 -37.82
C ALA A 56 41.94 -43.34 -37.78
N LYS A 57 41.50 -42.86 -38.95
CA LYS A 57 40.47 -41.80 -39.04
C LYS A 57 39.11 -42.26 -38.49
N LEU A 58 38.69 -43.47 -38.83
CA LEU A 58 37.44 -44.04 -38.33
C LEU A 58 37.49 -44.26 -36.82
N GLN A 59 38.62 -44.72 -36.28
CA GLN A 59 38.79 -44.89 -34.85
C GLN A 59 38.71 -43.54 -34.11
N LYS A 60 39.39 -42.51 -34.62
CA LYS A 60 39.28 -41.17 -34.06
C LYS A 60 37.84 -40.63 -34.11
N GLN A 61 37.15 -40.82 -35.24
CA GLN A 61 35.73 -40.45 -35.34
C GLN A 61 34.86 -41.20 -34.33
N ALA A 62 35.13 -42.49 -34.09
CA ALA A 62 34.41 -43.26 -33.10
C ALA A 62 34.63 -42.71 -31.68
N GLU A 63 35.88 -42.39 -31.33
CA GLU A 63 36.24 -41.76 -30.05
C GLU A 63 35.56 -40.39 -29.88
N ASP A 64 35.62 -39.52 -30.90
CA ASP A 64 34.95 -38.22 -30.90
C ASP A 64 33.42 -38.37 -30.74
N THR A 65 32.80 -39.36 -31.40
CA THR A 65 31.36 -39.62 -31.25
C THR A 65 30.99 -40.14 -29.86
N GLU A 66 31.86 -40.92 -29.22
CA GLU A 66 31.63 -41.42 -27.86
C GLU A 66 31.67 -40.28 -26.84
N GLU A 67 32.59 -39.33 -27.01
CA GLU A 67 32.68 -38.14 -26.16
C GLU A 67 31.43 -37.26 -26.28
N VAL A 68 30.95 -37.02 -27.51
CA VAL A 68 29.70 -36.28 -27.76
C VAL A 68 28.48 -36.98 -27.14
N ILE A 69 28.44 -38.31 -27.17
CA ILE A 69 27.36 -39.08 -26.52
C ILE A 69 27.40 -38.88 -24.99
N LYS A 70 28.58 -38.95 -24.38
CA LYS A 70 28.74 -38.72 -22.93
C LYS A 70 28.32 -37.31 -22.53
N GLU A 71 28.71 -36.29 -23.30
CA GLU A 71 28.32 -34.91 -23.05
C GLU A 71 26.80 -34.71 -23.19
N ARG A 72 26.19 -35.29 -24.23
CA ARG A 72 24.74 -35.25 -24.42
C ARG A 72 23.99 -35.90 -23.25
N ASP A 73 24.46 -37.05 -22.78
CA ASP A 73 23.82 -37.76 -21.67
C ASP A 73 23.96 -36.97 -20.36
N HIS A 74 25.12 -36.36 -20.10
CA HIS A 74 25.29 -35.44 -18.97
C HIS A 74 24.35 -34.24 -19.04
N LEU A 75 24.25 -33.57 -20.19
CA LEU A 75 23.36 -32.42 -20.39
C LEU A 75 21.88 -32.80 -20.22
N ARG A 76 21.52 -34.02 -20.62
CA ARG A 76 20.17 -34.55 -20.40
C ARG A 76 19.88 -34.72 -18.92
N ASP A 77 20.77 -35.35 -18.17
CA ASP A 77 20.60 -35.54 -16.72
C ASP A 77 20.51 -34.19 -15.99
N GLU A 78 21.32 -33.22 -16.38
CA GLU A 78 21.27 -31.87 -15.84
C GLU A 78 19.95 -31.16 -16.18
N SER A 79 19.45 -31.31 -17.40
CA SER A 79 18.15 -30.78 -17.81
C SER A 79 16.99 -31.40 -17.03
N GLU A 80 17.02 -32.73 -16.82
CA GLU A 80 16.04 -33.45 -16.01
C GLU A 80 16.07 -32.98 -14.55
N ARG A 81 17.27 -32.78 -13.97
CA ARG A 81 17.44 -32.22 -12.63
C ARG A 81 16.86 -30.80 -12.52
N LEU A 82 17.20 -29.91 -13.46
CA LEU A 82 16.69 -28.54 -13.48
C LEU A 82 15.17 -28.49 -13.67
N ALA A 83 14.60 -29.41 -14.46
CA ALA A 83 13.15 -29.52 -14.61
C ALA A 83 12.47 -29.92 -13.29
N GLN A 84 13.07 -30.85 -12.53
CA GLN A 84 12.58 -31.24 -11.20
C GLN A 84 12.67 -30.08 -10.19
N GLU A 85 13.81 -29.37 -10.16
CA GLU A 85 14.00 -28.20 -9.28
C GLU A 85 13.00 -27.08 -9.60
N ASN A 86 12.75 -26.81 -10.89
CA ASN A 86 11.74 -25.83 -11.30
C ASN A 86 10.32 -26.25 -10.90
N ALA A 87 9.98 -27.54 -11.03
CA ALA A 87 8.68 -28.05 -10.60
C ALA A 87 8.50 -27.89 -9.08
N ALA A 88 9.54 -28.18 -8.30
CA ALA A 88 9.54 -27.99 -6.84
C ALA A 88 9.41 -26.50 -6.45
N ALA A 89 10.17 -25.61 -7.11
CA ALA A 89 10.11 -24.17 -6.88
C ALA A 89 8.72 -23.60 -7.21
N LYS A 90 8.10 -24.06 -8.31
CA LYS A 90 6.73 -23.70 -8.67
C LYS A 90 5.72 -24.17 -7.63
N GLY A 91 5.87 -25.41 -7.14
CA GLY A 91 5.02 -25.94 -6.07
C GLY A 91 5.13 -25.13 -4.77
N LEU A 92 6.34 -24.73 -4.38
CA LEU A 92 6.58 -23.88 -3.22
C LEU A 92 5.95 -22.49 -3.39
N LEU A 93 6.10 -21.88 -4.57
CA LEU A 93 5.50 -20.58 -4.87
C LEU A 93 3.97 -20.63 -4.78
N ASP A 94 3.34 -21.69 -5.30
CA ASP A 94 1.90 -21.87 -5.24
C ASP A 94 1.41 -22.11 -3.80
N ALA A 95 2.19 -22.81 -2.98
CA ALA A 95 1.90 -22.98 -1.55
C ALA A 95 1.99 -21.64 -0.78
N MET A 96 3.02 -20.84 -1.03
CA MET A 96 3.16 -19.51 -0.41
C MET A 96 2.01 -18.57 -0.81
N LYS A 97 1.57 -18.62 -2.07
CA LYS A 97 0.41 -17.82 -2.52
C LYS A 97 -0.86 -18.20 -1.76
N ARG A 98 -1.16 -19.50 -1.65
CA ARG A 98 -2.34 -19.97 -0.89
C ARG A 98 -2.30 -19.53 0.57
N GLN A 99 -1.15 -19.68 1.22
CA GLN A 99 -0.98 -19.25 2.61
C GLN A 99 -1.22 -17.73 2.76
N LYS A 100 -0.71 -16.93 1.83
CA LYS A 100 -0.91 -15.48 1.83
C LYS A 100 -2.38 -15.10 1.61
N ASP A 101 -3.07 -15.78 0.70
CA ASP A 101 -4.49 -15.53 0.42
C ASP A 101 -5.37 -15.90 1.63
N GLU A 102 -5.05 -16.99 2.33
CA GLU A 102 -5.69 -17.38 3.59
C GLU A 102 -5.47 -16.34 4.71
N GLU A 103 -4.24 -15.82 4.84
CA GLU A 103 -3.91 -14.77 5.82
C GLU A 103 -4.66 -13.46 5.51
N ILE A 104 -4.73 -13.05 4.24
CA ILE A 104 -5.49 -11.88 3.80
C ILE A 104 -6.98 -12.05 4.13
N ALA A 105 -7.56 -13.22 3.85
CA ALA A 105 -8.96 -13.49 4.15
C ALA A 105 -9.24 -13.43 5.67
N ALA A 106 -8.36 -14.01 6.48
CA ALA A 106 -8.46 -13.96 7.95
C ALA A 106 -8.33 -12.53 8.49
N LEU A 107 -7.41 -11.73 7.95
CA LEU A 107 -7.24 -10.32 8.33
C LEU A 107 -8.46 -9.47 7.92
N SER A 108 -8.98 -9.63 6.71
CA SER A 108 -10.19 -8.94 6.26
C SER A 108 -11.38 -9.25 7.17
N SER A 109 -11.59 -10.52 7.52
CA SER A 109 -12.64 -10.93 8.46
C SER A 109 -12.48 -10.27 9.84
N ARG A 110 -11.26 -10.20 10.38
CA ARG A 110 -10.97 -9.51 11.65
C ARG A 110 -11.23 -8.01 11.56
N VAL A 111 -10.90 -7.37 10.45
CA VAL A 111 -11.15 -5.94 10.23
C VAL A 111 -12.65 -5.67 10.17
N GLU A 112 -13.42 -6.48 9.46
CA GLU A 112 -14.89 -6.36 9.40
C GLU A 112 -15.53 -6.55 10.78
N GLN A 113 -15.09 -7.54 11.55
CA GLN A 113 -15.56 -7.73 12.94
C GLN A 113 -15.24 -6.52 13.83
N ARG A 114 -14.04 -5.95 13.71
CA ARG A 114 -13.65 -4.75 14.46
C ARG A 114 -14.44 -3.52 14.02
N ALA A 115 -14.69 -3.36 12.72
CA ALA A 115 -15.51 -2.29 12.20
C ALA A 115 -16.96 -2.39 12.71
N ALA A 116 -17.54 -3.59 12.69
CA ALA A 116 -18.86 -3.85 13.24
C ALA A 116 -18.92 -3.55 14.76
N GLU A 117 -17.90 -3.94 15.53
CA GLU A 117 -17.83 -3.63 16.95
C GLU A 117 -17.67 -2.12 17.21
N ILE A 118 -16.87 -1.40 16.41
CA ILE A 118 -16.78 0.06 16.48
C ILE A 118 -18.13 0.69 16.17
N THR A 119 -18.83 0.23 15.13
CA THR A 119 -20.19 0.71 14.81
C THR A 119 -21.15 0.44 15.95
N ARG A 120 -21.11 -0.75 16.57
CA ARG A 120 -21.93 -1.12 17.72
C ARG A 120 -21.60 -0.24 18.94
N LEU A 121 -20.33 -0.06 19.26
CA LEU A 121 -19.88 0.81 20.36
C LEU A 121 -20.26 2.26 20.11
N ASN A 122 -20.12 2.77 18.89
CA ASN A 122 -20.61 4.09 18.51
C ASN A 122 -22.12 4.18 18.71
N GLN A 123 -22.89 3.22 18.20
CA GLN A 123 -24.34 3.17 18.44
C GLN A 123 -24.68 3.11 19.93
N MET A 124 -23.92 2.38 20.75
CA MET A 124 -24.06 2.33 22.21
C MET A 124 -23.68 3.65 22.88
N ILE A 125 -22.67 4.36 22.41
CA ILE A 125 -22.31 5.71 22.90
C ILE A 125 -23.40 6.72 22.51
N PHE A 126 -23.94 6.61 21.29
CA PHE A 126 -25.02 7.48 20.80
C PHE A 126 -26.39 7.13 21.41
N SER A 127 -26.62 5.88 21.84
CA SER A 127 -27.86 5.45 22.51
C SER A 127 -27.80 5.50 24.04
N SER A 128 -26.61 5.40 24.65
CA SER A 128 -26.39 5.68 26.08
C SER A 128 -26.35 7.17 26.39
N ARG A 129 -26.16 8.03 25.38
CA ARG A 129 -26.74 9.38 25.39
C ARG A 129 -28.25 9.23 25.37
N ALA A 130 -28.85 9.21 26.56
CA ALA A 130 -30.29 9.11 26.77
C ALA A 130 -31.07 9.91 25.69
N PRO A 131 -32.14 9.36 25.08
CA PRO A 131 -32.90 10.00 23.99
C PRO A 131 -33.46 11.40 24.31
N ASN A 132 -33.40 11.82 25.57
CA ASN A 132 -33.83 13.13 26.04
C ASN A 132 -32.72 14.19 26.13
N ILE A 133 -31.44 13.83 26.03
CA ILE A 133 -30.30 14.77 26.15
C ILE A 133 -29.88 15.31 24.77
N ALA A 134 -29.96 14.49 23.72
CA ALA A 134 -29.60 14.89 22.35
C ALA A 134 -30.50 16.02 21.76
N ARG A 135 -31.71 16.23 22.30
CA ARG A 135 -32.66 17.25 21.80
C ARG A 135 -32.44 18.66 22.36
N GLN A 136 -31.49 18.84 23.26
CA GLN A 136 -31.30 20.12 23.95
C GLN A 136 -29.97 20.80 23.60
N ASP A 137 -29.04 20.09 22.95
CA ASP A 137 -27.82 20.69 22.41
C ASP A 137 -28.20 21.46 21.13
N ASN A 138 -27.73 22.71 21.01
CA ASN A 138 -27.94 23.55 19.82
C ASN A 138 -29.39 23.92 19.43
N CYS A 139 -30.31 23.90 20.38
CA CYS A 139 -31.72 24.13 20.14
C CYS A 139 -32.16 25.60 20.32
N LEU A 140 -31.26 26.58 20.14
CA LEU A 140 -31.69 27.99 20.07
C LEU A 140 -32.61 28.17 18.84
N PRO A 141 -33.82 28.71 18.99
CA PRO A 141 -34.75 28.86 17.87
C PRO A 141 -34.21 29.79 16.77
N LEU A 142 -34.59 29.53 15.50
CA LEU A 142 -34.14 30.31 14.34
C LEU A 142 -34.54 31.79 14.43
N VAL A 143 -35.56 32.15 15.22
CA VAL A 143 -35.96 33.56 15.47
C VAL A 143 -34.81 34.41 16.05
N TYR A 144 -33.80 33.78 16.67
CA TYR A 144 -32.61 34.46 17.16
C TYR A 144 -31.53 34.67 16.10
N HIS A 145 -31.73 34.21 14.86
CA HIS A 145 -30.85 34.53 13.74
C HIS A 145 -30.90 36.03 13.44
N ASN A 146 -29.74 36.67 13.39
CA ASN A 146 -29.54 38.12 13.34
C ASN A 146 -30.05 38.89 14.57
N ALA A 147 -30.45 38.22 15.64
CA ALA A 147 -30.89 38.90 16.85
C ALA A 147 -29.70 39.54 17.57
N THR A 148 -29.96 40.74 18.10
CA THR A 148 -29.08 41.37 19.08
C THR A 148 -29.46 40.87 20.47
N VAL A 149 -28.48 40.37 21.21
CA VAL A 149 -28.65 39.72 22.50
C VAL A 149 -27.63 40.24 23.51
N HIS A 150 -28.00 40.12 24.78
CA HIS A 150 -27.07 40.16 25.90
C HIS A 150 -26.97 38.74 26.46
N ILE A 151 -25.75 38.31 26.78
CA ILE A 151 -25.52 36.99 27.37
C ILE A 151 -25.19 37.20 28.84
N VAL A 152 -26.13 36.83 29.70
CA VAL A 152 -26.09 37.11 31.15
C VAL A 152 -26.12 35.81 31.95
N ASN A 153 -25.46 35.80 33.11
CA ASN A 153 -25.57 34.72 34.06
C ASN A 153 -26.96 34.78 34.72
N ALA A 154 -27.65 33.64 34.81
CA ALA A 154 -28.97 33.57 35.42
C ALA A 154 -28.95 33.65 36.95
N PHE A 155 -27.78 33.47 37.58
CA PHE A 155 -27.64 33.35 39.04
C PHE A 155 -26.87 34.50 39.69
N CYS A 156 -26.18 35.33 38.90
CA CYS A 156 -25.44 36.49 39.38
C CYS A 156 -25.57 37.65 38.37
N PRO A 157 -25.38 38.91 38.79
CA PRO A 157 -25.56 40.08 37.93
C PRO A 157 -24.41 40.26 36.92
N LEU A 158 -23.76 39.18 36.49
CA LEU A 158 -22.65 39.23 35.54
C LEU A 158 -23.14 38.94 34.12
N GLY A 159 -22.56 39.61 33.14
CA GLY A 159 -22.73 39.37 31.73
C GLY A 159 -21.40 39.20 31.00
N LEU A 160 -21.46 38.64 29.80
CA LEU A 160 -20.31 38.61 28.90
C LEU A 160 -20.00 40.01 28.40
N ASP A 161 -18.72 40.38 28.46
CA ASP A 161 -18.22 41.68 28.02
C ASP A 161 -16.98 41.50 27.13
N SER A 162 -17.00 42.11 25.95
CA SER A 162 -15.94 42.08 24.93
C SER A 162 -14.97 43.26 25.00
N GLY A 163 -14.96 43.99 26.12
CA GLY A 163 -14.18 45.19 26.35
C GLY A 163 -12.78 44.94 26.90
N TYR A 164 -12.49 43.72 27.36
CA TYR A 164 -11.26 43.41 28.07
C TYR A 164 -10.00 43.47 27.18
N GLN A 165 -8.87 43.84 27.79
CA GLN A 165 -7.55 43.99 27.15
C GLN A 165 -7.62 44.68 25.78
N ASN A 166 -7.98 45.96 25.76
CA ASN A 166 -8.16 46.74 24.53
C ASN A 166 -9.16 46.11 23.56
N ARG A 167 -10.23 45.50 24.08
CA ARG A 167 -11.32 44.87 23.31
C ARG A 167 -10.88 43.66 22.46
N THR A 168 -9.84 42.95 22.90
CA THR A 168 -9.31 41.76 22.19
C THR A 168 -9.67 40.45 22.88
N ARG A 169 -10.14 40.50 24.12
CA ARG A 169 -10.54 39.34 24.92
C ARG A 169 -11.92 39.52 25.52
N LEU A 170 -12.56 38.38 25.76
CA LEU A 170 -13.82 38.28 26.49
C LEU A 170 -13.53 38.14 27.99
N HIS A 171 -14.36 38.76 28.82
CA HIS A 171 -14.41 38.49 30.26
C HIS A 171 -15.86 38.55 30.76
N CYS A 172 -16.05 38.33 32.06
CA CYS A 172 -17.32 38.59 32.73
C CYS A 172 -17.25 39.92 33.49
N TRP A 173 -18.25 40.76 33.33
CA TRP A 173 -18.38 42.04 34.03
C TRP A 173 -19.80 42.23 34.53
N GLU A 174 -20.04 43.21 35.41
CA GLU A 174 -21.39 43.57 35.86
C GLU A 174 -22.28 43.89 34.64
N TYR A 175 -23.40 43.17 34.54
CA TYR A 175 -24.34 43.33 33.46
C TYR A 175 -25.02 44.69 33.56
N CYS A 176 -24.92 45.48 32.50
CA CYS A 176 -25.62 46.75 32.39
C CYS A 176 -26.16 46.92 30.98
N ILE A 177 -27.48 47.16 30.91
CA ILE A 177 -28.14 47.46 29.65
C ILE A 177 -27.59 48.78 29.09
N GLY A 178 -27.13 48.78 27.83
CA GLY A 178 -26.55 49.95 27.17
C GLY A 178 -25.02 49.93 27.06
N ILE A 179 -24.31 48.99 27.68
CA ILE A 179 -22.88 48.80 27.41
C ILE A 179 -22.70 48.08 26.07
N ALA A 180 -22.18 48.80 25.07
CA ALA A 180 -21.98 48.26 23.72
C ALA A 180 -21.09 47.00 23.67
N ASN A 181 -20.15 46.85 24.61
CA ASN A 181 -19.28 45.66 24.71
C ASN A 181 -20.00 44.42 25.23
N GLN A 182 -21.18 44.57 25.83
CA GLN A 182 -22.03 43.48 26.32
C GLN A 182 -23.14 43.12 25.33
N THR A 183 -23.12 43.73 24.15
CA THR A 183 -24.12 43.56 23.09
C THR A 183 -23.53 42.71 21.97
N PHE A 184 -24.22 41.62 21.65
CA PHE A 184 -23.78 40.64 20.66
C PHE A 184 -24.86 40.38 19.63
N LYS A 185 -24.44 40.05 18.41
CA LYS A 185 -25.29 39.57 17.33
C LYS A 185 -25.11 38.07 17.20
N LEU A 186 -26.22 37.34 17.14
CA LEU A 186 -26.22 35.91 16.85
C LEU A 186 -26.49 35.67 15.37
N GLU A 187 -25.70 34.83 14.72
CA GLU A 187 -25.90 34.45 13.32
C GLU A 187 -25.77 32.93 13.19
N ARG A 188 -26.58 32.33 12.30
CA ARG A 188 -26.56 30.89 12.04
C ARG A 188 -25.57 30.67 10.90
N VAL A 189 -24.66 29.71 11.05
CA VAL A 189 -23.55 29.49 10.11
C VAL A 189 -24.03 28.89 8.78
N ASN A 190 -25.02 28.01 8.83
CA ASN A 190 -25.69 27.47 7.65
C ASN A 190 -27.15 27.90 7.72
N ASN A 191 -27.70 28.46 6.64
CA ASN A 191 -29.13 28.76 6.52
C ASN A 191 -30.03 27.50 6.50
N ASP A 192 -29.43 26.31 6.65
CA ASP A 192 -30.14 25.05 6.73
C ASP A 192 -30.90 24.94 8.05
N ILE A 193 -32.18 24.59 7.93
CA ILE A 193 -33.19 24.42 8.98
C ILE A 193 -32.92 23.14 9.80
N THR A 194 -31.67 22.67 9.88
CA THR A 194 -31.33 21.50 10.69
C THR A 194 -31.08 21.96 12.14
N PRO A 195 -31.61 21.24 13.14
CA PRO A 195 -31.37 21.52 14.57
C PRO A 195 -29.87 21.55 14.94
N GLU A 196 -29.01 21.00 14.09
CA GLU A 196 -27.58 20.81 14.33
C GLU A 196 -26.68 21.98 13.85
N GLY A 197 -27.24 22.99 13.17
CA GLY A 197 -26.46 24.11 12.61
C GLY A 197 -25.77 25.02 13.63
N PHE A 198 -24.52 25.43 13.40
CA PHE A 198 -23.76 26.23 14.37
C PHE A 198 -24.22 27.69 14.46
N TRP A 199 -23.91 28.35 15.58
CA TRP A 199 -24.04 29.79 15.76
C TRP A 199 -22.69 30.49 15.73
N THR A 200 -22.64 31.71 15.23
CA THR A 200 -21.57 32.67 15.50
C THR A 200 -22.09 33.73 16.45
N ILE A 201 -21.25 34.12 17.40
CA ILE A 201 -21.51 35.25 18.30
C ILE A 201 -20.55 36.35 17.86
N SER A 202 -21.12 37.45 17.39
CA SER A 202 -20.39 38.60 16.87
C SER A 202 -20.61 39.79 17.79
N ARG A 203 -19.60 40.59 18.05
CA ARG A 203 -19.80 41.87 18.71
C ARG A 203 -20.61 42.80 17.80
N THR A 204 -21.66 43.43 18.33
CA THR A 204 -22.30 44.54 17.61
C THR A 204 -21.40 45.75 17.73
N GLY A 205 -20.84 46.20 16.61
CA GLY A 205 -19.82 47.24 16.62
C GLY A 205 -20.27 48.52 17.32
N ASP A 206 -19.34 49.14 18.05
CA ASP A 206 -19.33 50.59 18.21
C ASP A 206 -19.20 51.17 16.79
N ASN A 207 -20.20 51.93 16.38
CA ASN A 207 -20.26 52.63 15.10
C ASN A 207 -18.87 53.11 14.60
N ARG A 208 -18.51 52.69 13.36
CA ARG A 208 -17.63 53.39 12.38
C ARG A 208 -16.16 53.00 12.12
N LYS A 209 -15.58 51.88 12.61
CA LYS A 209 -14.15 51.61 12.24
C LYS A 209 -13.76 50.23 11.70
N TYR A 210 -14.63 49.22 11.76
CA TYR A 210 -14.29 47.89 11.27
C TYR A 210 -15.44 47.34 10.42
N SER A 211 -15.18 47.12 9.12
CA SER A 211 -16.14 46.57 8.15
C SER A 211 -16.40 45.07 8.32
N TYR A 212 -15.84 44.45 9.38
CA TYR A 212 -15.96 43.03 9.66
C TYR A 212 -16.53 42.86 11.07
N SER A 213 -17.57 42.04 11.20
CA SER A 213 -18.14 41.64 12.49
C SER A 213 -17.08 40.86 13.28
N GLN A 214 -16.53 41.46 14.33
CA GLN A 214 -15.58 40.77 15.22
C GLN A 214 -16.30 39.63 15.93
N LYS A 215 -15.85 38.40 15.74
CA LYS A 215 -16.45 37.19 16.31
C LYS A 215 -15.74 36.78 17.58
N LEU A 216 -16.48 36.10 18.45
CA LEU A 216 -15.93 35.39 19.60
C LEU A 216 -15.33 34.07 19.09
N TYR A 217 -14.11 33.76 19.52
CA TYR A 217 -13.41 32.54 19.13
C TYR A 217 -12.39 32.07 20.16
N PHE A 218 -12.04 30.78 20.13
CA PHE A 218 -10.85 30.27 20.81
C PHE A 218 -9.65 30.31 19.85
N PRO A 219 -8.53 30.96 20.21
CA PRO A 219 -7.34 30.97 19.37
C PRO A 219 -6.71 29.57 19.24
N THR A 220 -6.50 29.09 18.02
CA THR A 220 -5.95 27.74 17.75
C THR A 220 -4.50 27.55 18.21
N ASN A 221 -3.75 28.64 18.40
CA ASN A 221 -2.30 28.62 18.66
C ASN A 221 -1.91 29.31 19.98
N ALA A 222 -2.86 29.68 20.84
CA ALA A 222 -2.51 30.35 22.10
C ALA A 222 -2.31 29.32 23.21
N VAL A 223 -1.34 29.60 24.08
CA VAL A 223 -1.06 28.87 25.33
C VAL A 223 -2.18 29.10 26.38
N GLY A 224 -3.20 29.92 26.05
CA GLY A 224 -4.30 30.27 26.93
C GLY A 224 -5.65 29.80 26.38
N LEU A 225 -6.56 29.44 27.29
CA LEU A 225 -7.94 29.02 27.00
C LEU A 225 -8.91 30.21 26.99
N ASP A 226 -8.41 31.42 26.77
CA ASP A 226 -9.22 32.64 26.76
C ASP A 226 -10.01 32.75 25.47
N VAL A 227 -11.26 33.22 25.57
CA VAL A 227 -12.05 33.58 24.39
C VAL A 227 -11.61 34.95 23.89
N HIS A 228 -11.21 35.00 22.62
CA HIS A 228 -10.78 36.21 21.93
C HIS A 228 -11.92 36.84 21.13
N VAL A 229 -11.79 38.14 20.86
CA VAL A 229 -12.70 38.91 20.01
C VAL A 229 -11.91 39.46 18.84
N GLY A 230 -12.28 39.07 17.62
CA GLY A 230 -11.50 39.45 16.44
C GLY A 230 -12.03 38.88 15.12
N ASN A 231 -11.24 39.03 14.06
CA ASN A 231 -11.60 38.62 12.70
C ASN A 231 -11.19 37.16 12.41
N ALA A 232 -11.50 36.27 13.35
CA ALA A 232 -11.30 34.84 13.14
C ALA A 232 -12.33 34.29 12.15
N VAL A 233 -11.95 33.22 11.44
CA VAL A 233 -12.81 32.51 10.49
C VAL A 233 -12.75 31.01 10.74
N GLY A 234 -13.76 30.28 10.27
CA GLY A 234 -13.84 28.83 10.40
C GLY A 234 -14.35 28.35 11.77
N LYS A 235 -14.11 27.07 12.06
CA LYS A 235 -14.74 26.34 13.17
C LYS A 235 -14.44 26.90 14.57
N GLN A 236 -13.31 27.59 14.77
CA GLN A 236 -12.98 28.31 16.00
C GLN A 236 -14.02 29.38 16.40
N THR A 237 -14.81 29.88 15.44
CA THR A 237 -15.86 30.89 15.66
C THR A 237 -17.26 30.29 15.84
N TYR A 238 -17.37 28.96 15.80
CA TYR A 238 -18.66 28.26 15.78
C TYR A 238 -19.00 27.77 17.18
N TRP A 239 -20.23 28.03 17.57
CA TRP A 239 -20.75 27.79 18.90
C TRP A 239 -22.02 26.95 18.81
N TYR A 240 -22.09 25.92 19.64
CA TYR A 240 -23.37 25.29 19.96
C TYR A 240 -24.11 26.16 21.00
N ILE A 241 -25.40 26.45 20.84
CA ILE A 241 -26.18 27.15 21.88
C ILE A 241 -27.44 26.34 22.17
N GLY A 242 -27.51 25.73 23.35
CA GLY A 242 -28.62 24.86 23.72
C GLY A 242 -29.41 25.31 24.96
N ARG A 243 -30.48 24.58 25.25
CA ARG A 243 -31.35 24.83 26.42
C ARG A 243 -30.66 24.37 27.71
N ALA A 244 -30.89 25.08 28.81
CA ALA A 244 -30.37 24.70 30.13
C ALA A 244 -30.83 23.31 30.58
N SER A 245 -32.14 23.07 30.52
CA SER A 245 -32.79 21.82 30.92
C SER A 245 -34.22 21.80 30.39
N ASN A 246 -34.91 20.65 30.51
CA ASN A 246 -36.32 20.53 30.15
C ASN A 246 -37.22 21.46 30.99
N ASN A 247 -36.83 21.74 32.24
CA ASN A 247 -37.64 22.48 33.20
C ASN A 247 -37.42 24.00 33.18
N ARG A 248 -36.43 24.49 32.42
CA ARG A 248 -36.18 25.93 32.23
C ARG A 248 -36.52 26.35 30.80
N VAL A 249 -37.81 26.38 30.50
CA VAL A 249 -38.33 26.89 29.23
C VAL A 249 -38.01 28.40 29.15
N GLY A 250 -37.35 28.83 28.07
CA GLY A 250 -36.96 30.24 27.89
C GLY A 250 -35.61 30.64 28.50
N SER A 251 -34.84 29.70 29.08
CA SER A 251 -33.45 29.95 29.50
C SER A 251 -32.48 29.12 28.66
N TRP A 252 -31.58 29.81 27.97
CA TRP A 252 -30.47 29.22 27.24
C TRP A 252 -29.20 29.44 28.05
N VAL A 253 -28.44 28.36 28.27
CA VAL A 253 -27.31 28.40 29.21
C VAL A 253 -25.99 28.50 28.48
N VAL A 254 -25.20 29.43 29.00
CA VAL A 254 -23.77 29.63 28.74
C VAL A 254 -23.05 29.38 30.07
N SER A 255 -23.11 28.16 30.63
CA SER A 255 -22.42 27.90 31.90
C SER A 255 -22.39 26.45 32.39
N HIS A 256 -21.19 26.07 32.83
CA HIS A 256 -20.80 25.56 34.16
C HIS A 256 -21.54 24.36 34.75
N THR A 257 -20.87 23.22 34.62
CA THR A 257 -21.07 21.86 35.18
C THR A 257 -21.13 20.86 34.03
N ASP A 258 -20.94 19.57 34.32
CA ASP A 258 -20.84 18.43 33.39
C ASP A 258 -22.04 18.26 32.43
N TYR A 259 -22.97 19.21 32.48
CA TYR A 259 -24.16 19.37 31.67
C TYR A 259 -24.24 20.80 31.05
N ASN A 260 -23.46 21.02 29.97
CA ASN A 260 -23.84 21.82 28.78
C ASN A 260 -23.84 23.40 28.89
N ARG A 261 -23.69 24.28 27.86
CA ARG A 261 -24.11 24.22 26.43
C ARG A 261 -23.69 25.41 25.53
N ILE A 262 -22.60 26.14 25.81
CA ILE A 262 -21.83 26.84 24.75
C ILE A 262 -20.57 26.05 24.52
N LYS A 263 -20.50 25.29 23.42
CA LYS A 263 -19.31 24.51 23.09
C LYS A 263 -18.67 25.09 21.86
N SER A 264 -17.36 25.34 21.92
CA SER A 264 -16.57 25.50 20.71
C SER A 264 -16.81 24.28 19.81
N ALA A 265 -17.20 24.50 18.57
CA ALA A 265 -17.35 23.41 17.61
C ALA A 265 -16.02 22.69 17.34
N GLU A 266 -14.90 23.36 17.58
CA GLU A 266 -13.56 22.84 17.36
C GLU A 266 -13.05 22.04 18.56
N TRP A 267 -13.23 22.57 19.78
CA TRP A 267 -12.60 22.00 20.98
C TRP A 267 -13.57 21.32 21.95
N GLY A 268 -14.89 21.50 21.79
CA GLY A 268 -15.88 21.02 22.75
C GLY A 268 -15.87 21.76 24.11
N THR A 269 -15.02 22.78 24.26
CA THR A 269 -14.83 23.61 25.46
C THR A 269 -15.93 24.64 25.62
N HIS A 270 -16.20 25.07 26.86
CA HIS A 270 -17.30 25.97 27.17
C HIS A 270 -16.92 27.23 27.95
N ILE A 271 -17.73 28.28 27.77
CA ILE A 271 -17.65 29.50 28.58
C ILE A 271 -18.33 29.22 29.91
N GLN A 272 -17.60 29.41 31.00
CA GLN A 272 -18.07 29.29 32.37
C GLN A 272 -18.07 30.68 33.02
N MET A 273 -19.23 31.11 33.54
CA MET A 273 -19.34 32.33 34.32
C MET A 273 -19.45 31.95 35.81
N GLY A 274 -18.44 32.33 36.59
CA GLY A 274 -18.34 32.06 38.02
C GLY A 274 -19.49 32.65 38.86
N ASN A 275 -19.70 32.07 40.04
CA ASN A 275 -20.74 32.48 41.00
C ASN A 275 -20.15 33.23 42.22
N GLY A 276 -19.00 33.87 42.06
CA GLY A 276 -18.33 34.61 43.15
C GLY A 276 -18.70 36.10 43.16
N GLY A 277 -18.90 36.67 44.35
CA GLY A 277 -19.05 38.12 44.58
C GLY A 277 -17.77 38.94 44.35
N LYS A 278 -16.94 38.55 43.38
CA LYS A 278 -15.74 39.28 42.98
C LYS A 278 -16.00 39.96 41.65
N GLU A 279 -15.97 41.29 41.69
CA GLU A 279 -15.64 42.12 40.53
C GLU A 279 -14.40 41.49 39.85
N ASN A 280 -14.53 41.04 38.61
CA ASN A 280 -13.52 40.25 37.87
C ASN A 280 -13.41 38.77 38.25
N ALA A 281 -14.34 37.94 37.77
CA ALA A 281 -14.13 36.50 37.75
C ALA A 281 -13.14 36.12 36.62
N TYR A 282 -11.86 36.02 36.97
CA TYR A 282 -10.89 35.19 36.22
C TYR A 282 -11.14 33.74 36.61
N GLU A 283 -11.98 33.02 35.88
CA GLU A 283 -12.06 31.58 36.03
C GLU A 283 -11.27 30.91 34.91
N ASN A 284 -10.14 30.32 35.30
CA ASN A 284 -9.35 29.45 34.44
C ASN A 284 -10.27 28.35 33.90
N PHE A 285 -10.50 28.35 32.59
CA PHE A 285 -11.20 27.26 31.92
C PHE A 285 -10.39 25.98 32.14
N THR A 286 -10.88 25.05 32.94
CA THR A 286 -10.19 23.78 33.16
C THR A 286 -10.57 22.86 32.01
N ALA A 287 -9.56 22.43 31.25
CA ALA A 287 -9.70 21.31 30.34
C ALA A 287 -9.69 20.02 31.18
N THR A 288 -10.79 19.26 31.11
CA THR A 288 -10.78 17.82 31.36
C THR A 288 -10.97 17.12 30.03
#